data_AF-A0A117I9R3-F1
#
_entry.id   AF-A0A117I9R3-F1
#
_cell.length_a   1.000
_cell.length_b   1.000
_cell.length_c   1.000
_cell.angle_alpha   90.00
_cell.angle_beta   90.00
_cell.angle_gamma   90.00
#
_symmetry.space_group_name_H-M   'P 1'
#
loop_
_entity.id
_entity.type
_entity.pdbx_description
1 polymer ?
#
loop_
_entity_poly.entity_id
_entity_poly.type
_entity_poly.pdbx_seq_one_letter_code
_entity_poly.pdbx_strand_id
1 'polypeptide(L)'
;MAEAQIRPAYSRVLLKLGGEMFGGGEVGLDPDVVALVAQQIAEVVRSGVQVAVVIGGGNFFRGAQLQQRGMERTRSDYMGMLGTVMNSLALQDFLQKEGIDTRVQTAITMGQVAEPYIPLRARRHLEKGRVVIFGAGMGLPYFSTDTTAAQRALEIGAEVVLMAKAVDGVFTADPRQVPDAELLTEITHREVIDRGLKVADATAFSLCMDNGMPMLVFNLLTHGNIARAVAGEKIGTLVTS
;
A
#
# COMPACT_ATOMS: atom_id res chain seq x y z
N MET A 1 10.06 7.74 -29.75
CA MET A 1 8.60 7.51 -29.61
C MET A 1 8.12 8.42 -28.50
N ALA A 2 7.03 9.17 -28.68
CA ALA A 2 6.52 10.03 -27.62
C ALA A 2 6.05 9.14 -26.46
N GLU A 3 6.69 9.24 -25.30
CA GLU A 3 6.21 8.61 -24.07
C GLU A 3 4.77 9.09 -23.81
N ALA A 4 3.86 8.15 -23.56
CA ALA A 4 2.48 8.49 -23.25
C ALA A 4 2.47 9.32 -21.96
N GLN A 5 2.08 10.59 -22.05
CA GLN A 5 2.09 11.49 -20.91
C GLN A 5 0.95 11.12 -19.95
N ILE A 6 1.28 10.59 -18.78
CA ILE A 6 0.33 10.33 -17.70
C ILE A 6 -0.41 11.64 -17.38
N ARG A 7 -1.74 11.62 -17.45
CA ARG A 7 -2.62 12.71 -17.00
C ARG A 7 -3.25 12.28 -15.68
N PRO A 8 -2.64 12.65 -14.53
CA PRO A 8 -3.08 12.13 -13.24
C PRO A 8 -4.45 12.69 -12.86
N ALA A 9 -5.35 11.82 -12.40
CA ALA A 9 -6.60 12.21 -11.77
C ALA A 9 -6.38 12.61 -10.30
N TYR A 10 -5.31 12.10 -9.68
CA TYR A 10 -4.91 12.37 -8.31
C TYR A 10 -3.53 13.02 -8.26
N SER A 11 -3.40 14.11 -7.52
CA SER A 11 -2.14 14.81 -7.26
C SER A 11 -1.34 14.19 -6.11
N ARG A 12 -2.00 13.59 -5.11
CA ARG A 12 -1.36 12.89 -3.98
C ARG A 12 -2.05 11.56 -3.69
N VAL A 13 -1.28 10.48 -3.70
CA VAL A 13 -1.80 9.12 -3.48
C VAL A 13 -1.03 8.41 -2.38
N LEU A 14 -1.72 7.51 -1.68
CA LEU A 14 -1.07 6.53 -0.81
C LEU A 14 -1.19 5.13 -1.42
N LEU A 15 -0.06 4.54 -1.78
CA LEU A 15 0.04 3.19 -2.31
C LEU A 15 0.26 2.19 -1.17
N LYS A 16 -0.69 1.30 -0.95
CA LYS A 16 -0.55 0.18 -0.02
C LYS A 16 -0.15 -1.07 -0.78
N LEU A 17 1.01 -1.61 -0.42
CA LEU A 17 1.60 -2.82 -0.97
C LEU A 17 1.51 -3.98 0.04
N GLY A 18 1.04 -5.14 -0.39
CA GLY A 18 1.19 -6.39 0.38
C GLY A 18 2.67 -6.80 0.46
N GLY A 19 3.13 -7.20 1.64
CA GLY A 19 4.52 -7.60 1.84
C GLY A 19 4.84 -8.93 1.18
N GLU A 20 3.86 -9.83 1.11
CA GLU A 20 3.97 -11.15 0.50
C GLU A 20 4.42 -11.09 -0.96
N MET A 21 4.03 -10.03 -1.68
CA MET A 21 4.44 -9.82 -3.08
C MET A 21 5.96 -9.64 -3.19
N PHE A 22 6.58 -8.96 -2.23
CA PHE A 22 8.02 -8.71 -2.23
C PHE A 22 8.83 -9.99 -1.98
N GLY A 23 8.21 -11.09 -1.54
CA GLY A 23 8.90 -12.37 -1.34
C GLY A 23 8.94 -13.28 -2.57
N GLY A 24 8.28 -12.93 -3.68
CA GLY A 24 8.23 -13.78 -4.87
C GLY A 24 7.57 -15.16 -4.66
N GLY A 25 6.83 -15.33 -3.55
CA GLY A 25 6.26 -16.62 -3.12
C GLY A 25 7.06 -17.33 -2.02
N GLU A 26 8.29 -16.90 -1.75
CA GLU A 26 9.17 -17.45 -0.71
C GLU A 26 9.34 -16.48 0.48
N VAL A 27 10.05 -16.94 1.51
CA VAL A 27 10.45 -16.09 2.64
C VAL A 27 11.69 -15.32 2.24
N GLY A 28 11.61 -13.99 2.32
CA GLY A 28 12.73 -13.12 1.97
C GLY A 28 12.31 -11.98 1.05
N LEU A 29 13.24 -11.53 0.22
CA LEU A 29 13.05 -10.42 -0.71
C LEU A 29 13.45 -10.85 -2.12
N ASP A 30 12.53 -10.71 -3.05
CA ASP A 30 12.74 -10.90 -4.49
C ASP A 30 13.13 -9.54 -5.11
N PRO A 31 14.39 -9.37 -5.53
CA PRO A 31 14.86 -8.09 -6.06
C PRO A 31 14.19 -7.71 -7.38
N ASP A 32 13.74 -8.67 -8.20
CA ASP A 32 13.10 -8.40 -9.49
C ASP A 32 11.70 -7.81 -9.29
N VAL A 33 10.97 -8.33 -8.29
CA VAL A 33 9.67 -7.76 -7.90
C VAL A 33 9.83 -6.35 -7.34
N VAL A 34 10.81 -6.13 -6.46
CA VAL A 34 11.07 -4.80 -5.90
C VAL A 34 11.48 -3.81 -6.98
N ALA A 35 12.32 -4.22 -7.93
CA ALA A 35 12.71 -3.40 -9.08
C ALA A 35 11.50 -3.00 -9.94
N LEU A 36 10.64 -3.96 -10.28
CA LEU A 36 9.44 -3.72 -11.08
C LEU A 36 8.51 -2.70 -10.40
N VAL A 37 8.32 -2.82 -9.08
CA VAL A 37 7.50 -1.88 -8.31
C VAL A 37 8.15 -0.50 -8.25
N ALA A 38 9.46 -0.43 -8.03
CA ALA A 38 10.20 0.83 -8.02
C ALA A 38 10.10 1.56 -9.36
N GLN A 39 10.22 0.85 -10.48
CA GLN A 39 10.08 1.41 -11.83
C GLN A 39 8.69 2.01 -12.06
N GLN A 40 7.63 1.28 -11.69
CA GLN A 40 6.26 1.78 -11.84
C GLN A 40 5.99 3.01 -10.95
N ILE A 41 6.50 3.02 -9.71
CA ILE A 41 6.39 4.20 -8.84
C ILE A 41 7.18 5.37 -9.43
N ALA A 42 8.38 5.13 -9.95
CA ALA A 42 9.22 6.16 -10.54
C ALA A 42 8.56 6.82 -11.76
N GLU A 43 7.91 6.04 -12.62
CA GLU A 43 7.10 6.54 -13.74
C GLU A 43 6.02 7.53 -13.27
N VAL A 44 5.27 7.15 -12.23
CA VAL A 44 4.22 8.00 -11.64
C VAL A 44 4.80 9.27 -11.03
N VAL A 45 5.88 9.17 -10.25
CA VAL A 45 6.50 10.34 -9.60
C VAL A 45 7.03 11.32 -10.64
N ARG A 46 7.62 10.83 -11.74
CA ARG A 46 8.10 11.67 -12.85
C ARG A 46 6.98 12.45 -13.54
N SER A 47 5.72 12.01 -13.43
CA SER A 47 4.55 12.76 -13.90
C SER A 47 4.12 13.92 -12.98
N GLY A 48 4.78 14.09 -11.83
CA GLY A 48 4.51 15.16 -10.86
C GLY A 48 3.61 14.76 -9.69
N VAL A 49 3.18 13.49 -9.64
CA VAL A 49 2.32 12.96 -8.58
C VAL A 49 3.11 12.72 -7.30
N GLN A 50 2.53 13.11 -6.17
CA GLN A 50 3.10 12.89 -4.85
C GLN A 50 2.72 11.50 -4.35
N VAL A 51 3.71 10.60 -4.26
CA VAL A 51 3.48 9.20 -3.88
C VAL A 51 3.99 8.92 -2.47
N ALA A 52 3.10 8.47 -1.60
CA ALA A 52 3.44 7.83 -0.35
C ALA A 52 3.20 6.32 -0.42
N VAL A 53 3.96 5.54 0.34
CA VAL A 53 3.90 4.07 0.30
C VAL A 53 3.79 3.49 1.71
N VAL A 54 2.91 2.50 1.88
CA VAL A 54 2.88 1.60 3.05
C VAL A 54 3.09 0.18 2.54
N ILE A 55 4.01 -0.57 3.16
CA ILE A 55 4.34 -1.94 2.73
C ILE A 55 4.12 -2.91 3.89
N GLY A 56 3.47 -4.04 3.62
CA GLY A 56 3.36 -5.17 4.54
C GLY A 56 4.71 -5.83 4.85
N GLY A 57 4.77 -6.65 5.90
CA GLY A 57 5.98 -7.42 6.29
C GLY A 57 5.83 -8.94 6.11
N GLY A 58 4.77 -9.39 5.43
CA GLY A 58 4.35 -10.80 5.37
C GLY A 58 5.32 -11.76 4.68
N ASN A 59 6.21 -11.25 3.83
CA ASN A 59 7.30 -12.00 3.20
C ASN A 59 8.38 -12.44 4.18
N PHE A 60 8.70 -11.65 5.20
CA PHE A 60 9.66 -12.05 6.23
C PHE A 60 9.00 -12.79 7.38
N PHE A 61 7.72 -12.51 7.65
CA PHE A 61 7.07 -12.95 8.86
C PHE A 61 5.60 -13.33 8.66
N ARG A 62 5.31 -14.63 8.76
CA ARG A 62 3.94 -15.17 8.71
C ARG A 62 3.36 -15.30 10.11
N GLY A 63 3.00 -14.16 10.73
CA GLY A 63 2.62 -14.10 12.15
C GLY A 63 1.53 -15.08 12.59
N ALA A 64 0.54 -15.35 11.74
CA ALA A 64 -0.51 -16.33 12.03
C ALA A 64 0.03 -17.75 12.26
N GLN A 65 1.07 -18.17 11.52
CA GLN A 65 1.67 -19.50 11.65
C GLN A 65 2.50 -19.65 12.94
N LEU A 66 3.15 -18.56 13.37
CA LEU A 66 3.97 -18.56 14.58
C LEU A 66 3.12 -18.42 15.86
N GLN A 67 2.01 -17.69 15.79
CA GLN A 67 1.02 -17.65 16.88
C GLN A 67 0.39 -19.02 17.13
N GLN A 68 0.07 -19.78 16.07
CA GLN A 68 -0.38 -21.17 16.20
C GLN A 68 0.65 -22.08 16.90
N ARG A 69 1.92 -21.69 16.91
CA ARG A 69 3.03 -22.39 17.58
C ARG A 69 3.39 -21.81 18.95
N GLY A 70 2.51 -20.97 19.54
CA GLY A 70 2.66 -20.47 20.91
C GLY A 70 3.38 -19.13 21.05
N MET A 71 3.67 -18.42 19.96
CA MET A 71 4.21 -17.07 20.03
C MET A 71 3.13 -16.08 20.48
N GLU A 72 3.46 -15.24 21.46
CA GLU A 72 2.59 -14.17 21.92
C GLU A 72 2.34 -13.13 20.81
N ARG A 73 1.08 -12.68 20.69
CA ARG A 73 0.60 -11.85 19.59
C ARG A 73 1.36 -10.52 19.47
N THR A 74 1.56 -9.82 20.58
CA THR A 74 2.24 -8.52 20.64
C THR A 74 3.66 -8.62 20.08
N ARG A 75 4.43 -9.65 20.48
CA ARG A 75 5.78 -9.91 19.94
C ARG A 75 5.74 -10.24 18.45
N SER A 76 4.76 -11.04 18.02
CA SER A 76 4.53 -11.38 16.62
C SER A 76 4.30 -10.13 15.76
N ASP A 77 3.47 -9.19 16.24
CA ASP A 77 3.21 -7.94 15.54
C ASP A 77 4.44 -7.03 15.46
N TYR A 78 5.27 -6.95 16.52
CA TYR A 78 6.55 -6.23 16.46
C TYR A 78 7.52 -6.81 15.42
N MET A 79 7.61 -8.14 15.32
CA MET A 79 8.42 -8.78 14.27
C MET A 79 7.87 -8.45 12.87
N GLY A 80 6.55 -8.47 12.70
CA GLY A 80 5.90 -8.03 11.47
C GLY A 80 6.22 -6.57 11.12
N MET A 81 6.19 -5.67 12.10
CA MET A 81 6.55 -4.26 11.94
C MET A 81 8.02 -4.10 11.50
N LEU A 82 8.96 -4.87 12.06
CA LEU A 82 10.35 -4.86 11.58
C LEU A 82 10.46 -5.36 10.12
N GLY A 83 9.67 -6.36 9.73
CA GLY A 83 9.57 -6.80 8.33
C GLY A 83 9.13 -5.68 7.38
N THR A 84 8.19 -4.83 7.79
CA THR A 84 7.80 -3.65 6.99
C THR A 84 8.94 -2.65 6.82
N VAL A 85 9.81 -2.49 7.83
CA VAL A 85 10.99 -1.61 7.76
C VAL A 85 12.00 -2.19 6.77
N MET A 86 12.25 -3.49 6.81
CA MET A 86 13.15 -4.16 5.86
C MET A 86 12.69 -3.94 4.41
N ASN A 87 11.39 -4.14 4.14
CA ASN A 87 10.83 -3.86 2.81
C ASN A 87 10.90 -2.38 2.42
N SER A 88 10.73 -1.47 3.38
CA SER A 88 10.83 -0.03 3.14
C SER A 88 12.23 0.39 2.71
N LEU A 89 13.26 -0.16 3.35
CA LEU A 89 14.66 0.08 3.01
C LEU A 89 15.01 -0.50 1.63
N ALA A 90 14.51 -1.71 1.34
CA ALA A 90 14.68 -2.32 0.03
C ALA A 90 14.07 -1.45 -1.08
N LEU A 91 12.81 -1.04 -0.92
CA LEU A 91 12.16 -0.19 -1.92
C LEU A 91 12.86 1.18 -2.05
N GLN A 92 13.35 1.76 -0.95
CA GLN A 92 14.11 3.00 -0.98
C GLN A 92 15.36 2.90 -1.85
N ASP A 93 16.14 1.82 -1.72
CA ASP A 93 17.36 1.61 -2.52
C ASP A 93 17.05 1.52 -4.02
N PHE A 94 16.03 0.74 -4.39
CA PHE A 94 15.64 0.59 -5.79
C PHE A 94 15.05 1.88 -6.39
N LEU A 95 14.26 2.64 -5.62
CA LEU A 95 13.79 3.96 -6.06
C LEU A 95 14.95 4.95 -6.25
N GLN A 96 15.98 4.91 -5.39
CA GLN A 96 17.15 5.76 -5.54
C GLN A 96 17.98 5.39 -6.78
N LYS A 97 18.06 4.09 -7.13
CA LYS A 97 18.67 3.64 -8.39
C LYS A 97 17.89 4.12 -9.62
N GLU A 98 16.58 4.30 -9.50
CA GLU A 98 15.72 4.95 -10.51
C GLU A 98 15.82 6.50 -10.50
N GLY A 99 16.71 7.07 -9.69
CA GLY A 99 16.89 8.52 -9.57
C GLY A 99 15.79 9.25 -8.80
N ILE A 100 14.97 8.52 -8.03
CA ILE A 100 13.86 9.09 -7.24
C ILE A 100 14.30 9.31 -5.80
N ASP A 101 14.34 10.59 -5.41
CA ASP A 101 14.58 10.98 -4.02
C ASP A 101 13.54 10.36 -3.09
N THR A 102 13.99 9.54 -2.15
CA THR A 102 13.09 8.75 -1.29
C THR A 102 13.46 8.89 0.18
N ARG A 103 12.45 8.93 1.06
CA ARG A 103 12.61 8.99 2.52
C ARG A 103 11.77 7.91 3.20
N VAL A 104 12.42 7.09 4.02
CA VAL A 104 11.75 6.15 4.91
C VAL A 104 11.48 6.85 6.25
N GLN A 105 10.23 6.77 6.69
CA GLN A 105 9.81 7.21 8.02
C GLN A 105 9.21 6.06 8.81
N THR A 106 9.58 5.90 10.08
CA THR A 106 9.10 4.79 10.91
C THR A 106 8.28 5.26 12.10
N ALA A 107 7.22 4.52 12.41
CA ALA A 107 6.42 4.78 13.62
C ALA A 107 7.17 4.41 14.91
N ILE A 108 8.03 3.39 14.86
CA ILE A 108 8.97 3.05 15.93
C ILE A 108 10.29 3.77 15.66
N THR A 109 10.73 4.59 16.61
CA THR A 109 11.96 5.40 16.47
C THR A 109 13.19 4.51 16.32
N MET A 110 13.93 4.69 15.22
CA MET A 110 15.18 3.98 14.94
C MET A 110 16.17 4.90 14.21
N GLY A 111 16.75 5.85 14.96
CA GLY A 111 17.46 7.00 14.37
C GLY A 111 18.66 6.69 13.46
N GLN A 112 19.26 5.50 13.56
CA GLN A 112 20.35 5.08 12.66
C GLN A 112 19.86 4.49 11.34
N VAL A 113 18.57 4.15 11.25
CA VAL A 113 18.00 3.37 10.13
C VAL A 113 17.04 4.23 9.31
N ALA A 114 16.17 5.00 9.97
CA ALA A 114 15.13 5.78 9.30
C ALA A 114 14.72 7.02 10.10
N GLU A 115 14.10 7.99 9.43
CA GLU A 115 13.55 9.16 10.09
C GLU A 115 12.36 8.74 10.99
N PRO A 116 12.13 9.36 12.15
CA PRO A 116 10.87 9.16 12.87
C PRO A 116 9.72 9.73 12.04
N TYR A 117 8.57 9.08 12.09
CA TYR A 117 7.35 9.58 11.46
C TYR A 117 6.88 10.88 12.11
N ILE A 118 6.76 11.92 11.28
CA ILE A 118 6.18 13.22 11.65
C ILE A 118 5.31 13.66 10.47
N PRO A 119 3.97 13.77 10.63
CA PRO A 119 3.05 14.04 9.51
C PRO A 119 3.43 15.26 8.67
N LEU A 120 3.78 16.38 9.33
CA LEU A 120 4.17 17.61 8.65
C LEU A 120 5.48 17.46 7.87
N ARG A 121 6.41 16.63 8.35
CA ARG A 121 7.67 16.33 7.64
C ARG A 121 7.41 15.43 6.43
N ALA A 122 6.53 14.44 6.56
CA ALA A 122 6.10 13.60 5.45
C ALA A 122 5.49 14.44 4.33
N ARG A 123 4.54 15.32 4.65
CA ARG A 123 3.94 16.28 3.71
C ARG A 123 5.01 17.15 3.04
N ARG A 124 5.97 17.68 3.80
CA ARG A 124 7.03 18.52 3.24
C ARG A 124 7.96 17.76 2.29
N HIS A 125 8.20 16.47 2.50
CA HIS A 125 8.94 15.64 1.56
C HIS A 125 8.15 15.41 0.28
N LEU A 126 6.85 15.09 0.38
CA LEU A 126 5.95 14.91 -0.77
C LEU A 126 5.87 16.17 -1.63
N GLU A 127 5.74 17.35 -1.02
CA GLU A 127 5.75 18.65 -1.72
C GLU A 127 7.04 18.93 -2.49
N LYS A 128 8.15 18.28 -2.13
CA LYS A 128 9.44 18.39 -2.83
C LYS A 128 9.60 17.34 -3.94
N GLY A 129 8.56 16.58 -4.26
CA GLY A 129 8.60 15.51 -5.26
C GLY A 129 9.29 14.24 -4.76
N ARG A 130 9.49 14.08 -3.46
CA ARG A 130 10.12 12.88 -2.88
C ARG A 130 9.07 11.81 -2.63
N VAL A 131 9.45 10.54 -2.80
CA VAL A 131 8.64 9.42 -2.30
C VAL A 131 8.83 9.29 -0.80
N VAL A 132 7.72 9.10 -0.07
CA VAL A 132 7.76 8.82 1.38
C VAL A 132 7.27 7.41 1.61
N ILE A 133 8.10 6.57 2.25
CA ILE A 133 7.75 5.20 2.60
C ILE A 133 7.56 5.11 4.12
N PHE A 134 6.42 4.61 4.57
CA PHE A 134 6.12 4.43 5.98
C PHE A 134 6.41 2.99 6.41
N GLY A 135 7.41 2.84 7.28
CA GLY A 135 7.76 1.59 7.93
C GLY A 135 7.25 1.49 9.37
N ALA A 136 7.31 0.29 9.93
CA ALA A 136 6.86 -0.07 11.26
C ALA A 136 5.35 0.14 11.54
N GLY A 137 4.50 0.14 10.51
CA GLY A 137 3.06 0.26 10.65
C GLY A 137 2.64 1.52 11.44
N MET A 138 1.71 1.33 12.39
CA MET A 138 1.35 2.37 13.37
C MET A 138 2.24 2.37 14.62
N GLY A 139 3.21 1.46 14.71
CA GLY A 139 4.03 1.25 15.92
C GLY A 139 3.29 0.57 17.06
N LEU A 140 2.06 0.09 16.82
CA LEU A 140 1.18 -0.52 17.80
C LEU A 140 0.77 -1.93 17.34
N PRO A 141 0.89 -2.95 18.21
CA PRO A 141 0.32 -4.28 17.98
C PRO A 141 -1.20 -4.24 17.75
N TYR A 142 -1.77 -5.32 17.23
CA TYR A 142 -3.20 -5.48 16.89
C TYR A 142 -3.72 -4.66 15.70
N PHE A 143 -2.89 -3.83 15.08
CA PHE A 143 -3.25 -3.07 13.90
C PHE A 143 -2.57 -3.59 12.64
N SER A 144 -3.30 -3.51 11.53
CA SER A 144 -2.81 -3.99 10.24
C SER A 144 -2.07 -2.87 9.48
N THR A 145 -1.41 -3.27 8.38
CA THR A 145 -0.85 -2.29 7.44
C THR A 145 -1.91 -1.60 6.59
N ASP A 146 -3.10 -2.19 6.41
CA ASP A 146 -4.22 -1.50 5.76
C ASP A 146 -4.73 -0.36 6.66
N THR A 147 -4.81 -0.59 7.99
CA THR A 147 -5.18 0.47 8.94
C THR A 147 -4.15 1.59 8.94
N THR A 148 -2.86 1.22 8.88
CA THR A 148 -1.76 2.18 8.74
C THR A 148 -1.91 2.99 7.45
N ALA A 149 -2.23 2.34 6.32
CA ALA A 149 -2.42 3.01 5.03
C ALA A 149 -3.55 4.04 5.08
N ALA A 150 -4.73 3.67 5.59
CA ALA A 150 -5.85 4.60 5.75
C ALA A 150 -5.48 5.79 6.65
N GLN A 151 -4.86 5.52 7.79
CA GLN A 151 -4.48 6.54 8.77
C GLN A 151 -3.41 7.51 8.21
N ARG A 152 -2.38 7.00 7.54
CA ARG A 152 -1.34 7.84 6.92
C ARG A 152 -1.89 8.64 5.74
N ALA A 153 -2.80 8.08 4.96
CA ALA A 153 -3.42 8.76 3.83
C ALA A 153 -4.18 10.02 4.29
N LEU A 154 -4.95 9.90 5.38
CA LEU A 154 -5.64 11.02 6.00
C LEU A 154 -4.65 12.08 6.53
N GLU A 155 -3.62 11.67 7.25
CA GLU A 155 -2.63 12.60 7.84
C GLU A 155 -1.82 13.39 6.80
N ILE A 156 -1.48 12.75 5.69
CA ILE A 156 -0.78 13.42 4.59
C ILE A 156 -1.74 14.11 3.62
N GLY A 157 -3.06 13.97 3.78
CA GLY A 157 -4.05 14.52 2.85
C GLY A 157 -3.92 13.94 1.44
N ALA A 158 -3.78 12.63 1.32
CA ALA A 158 -3.90 11.92 0.05
C ALA A 158 -5.36 11.96 -0.45
N GLU A 159 -5.54 11.85 -1.76
CA GLU A 159 -6.86 11.89 -2.41
C GLU A 159 -7.46 10.49 -2.60
N VAL A 160 -6.62 9.45 -2.52
CA VAL A 160 -7.04 8.05 -2.64
C VAL A 160 -6.03 7.11 -1.98
N VAL A 161 -6.53 6.02 -1.40
CA VAL A 161 -5.73 4.86 -0.99
C VAL A 161 -5.73 3.82 -2.11
N LEU A 162 -4.59 3.66 -2.77
CA LEU A 162 -4.37 2.67 -3.82
C LEU A 162 -4.00 1.33 -3.18
N MET A 163 -4.97 0.41 -3.11
CA MET A 163 -4.83 -0.90 -2.50
C MET A 163 -4.34 -1.92 -3.53
N ALA A 164 -3.03 -2.09 -3.62
CA ALA A 164 -2.40 -2.98 -4.58
C ALA A 164 -2.44 -4.43 -4.07
N LYS A 165 -3.14 -5.30 -4.81
CA LYS A 165 -3.33 -6.72 -4.48
C LYS A 165 -2.87 -7.62 -5.62
N ALA A 166 -2.91 -8.93 -5.38
CA ALA A 166 -2.71 -9.98 -6.38
C ALA A 166 -4.03 -10.42 -7.07
N VAL A 167 -5.11 -9.66 -6.89
CA VAL A 167 -6.43 -9.88 -7.51
C VAL A 167 -6.85 -8.61 -8.23
N ASP A 168 -7.70 -8.76 -9.25
CA ASP A 168 -8.10 -7.65 -10.12
C ASP A 168 -8.94 -6.59 -9.42
N GLY A 169 -9.66 -6.93 -8.36
CA GLY A 169 -10.41 -5.98 -7.54
C GLY A 169 -11.30 -6.69 -6.52
N VAL A 170 -12.45 -6.10 -6.25
CA VAL A 170 -13.50 -6.65 -5.38
C VAL A 170 -14.52 -7.38 -6.25
N PHE A 171 -14.75 -8.64 -5.93
CA PHE A 171 -15.70 -9.49 -6.63
C PHE A 171 -17.01 -9.62 -5.87
N THR A 172 -18.09 -10.00 -6.55
CA THR A 172 -19.39 -10.25 -5.92
C THR A 172 -19.36 -11.39 -4.90
N ALA A 173 -18.42 -12.33 -5.05
CA ALA A 173 -18.08 -13.42 -4.15
C ALA A 173 -16.59 -13.79 -4.30
N ASP A 174 -16.06 -14.72 -3.51
CA ASP A 174 -14.67 -15.20 -3.69
C ASP A 174 -14.56 -15.95 -5.03
N PRO A 175 -13.83 -15.44 -6.03
CA PRO A 175 -13.75 -16.06 -7.36
C PRO A 175 -13.04 -17.42 -7.35
N ARG A 176 -12.35 -17.78 -6.26
CA ARG A 176 -11.75 -19.11 -6.09
C ARG A 176 -12.77 -20.16 -5.66
N GLN A 177 -13.90 -19.72 -5.10
CA GLN A 177 -14.95 -20.60 -4.58
C GLN A 177 -16.23 -20.53 -5.42
N VAL A 178 -16.51 -19.38 -6.03
CA VAL A 178 -17.70 -19.11 -6.82
C VAL A 178 -17.27 -18.76 -8.26
N PRO A 179 -17.45 -19.67 -9.23
CA PRO A 179 -17.04 -19.44 -10.62
C PRO A 179 -17.71 -18.23 -11.28
N ASP A 180 -18.96 -17.94 -10.91
CA ASP A 180 -19.76 -16.83 -11.44
C ASP A 180 -19.52 -15.51 -10.69
N ALA A 181 -18.43 -15.41 -9.92
CA ALA A 181 -18.08 -14.17 -9.23
C ALA A 181 -17.68 -13.08 -10.24
N GLU A 182 -18.40 -11.97 -10.23
CA GLU A 182 -18.18 -10.85 -11.15
C GLU A 182 -17.35 -9.76 -10.48
N LEU A 183 -16.44 -9.15 -11.26
CA LEU A 183 -15.65 -8.00 -10.82
C LEU A 183 -16.55 -6.76 -10.74
N LEU A 184 -16.57 -6.11 -9.59
CA LEU A 184 -17.25 -4.83 -9.42
C LEU A 184 -16.32 -3.71 -9.87
N THR A 185 -16.78 -2.78 -10.70
CA THR A 185 -15.95 -1.63 -11.12
C THR A 185 -16.02 -0.48 -10.11
N GLU A 186 -17.15 -0.34 -9.44
CA GLU A 186 -17.43 0.68 -8.44
C GLU A 186 -18.38 0.12 -7.39
N ILE A 187 -18.21 0.51 -6.13
CA ILE A 187 -19.09 0.13 -5.03
C ILE A 187 -19.00 1.19 -3.91
N THR A 188 -20.10 1.44 -3.22
CA THR A 188 -20.09 2.35 -2.07
C THR A 188 -19.53 1.66 -0.83
N HIS A 189 -19.02 2.44 0.13
CA HIS A 189 -18.57 1.89 1.40
C HIS A 189 -19.67 1.09 2.12
N ARG A 190 -20.91 1.59 2.04
CA ARG A 190 -22.07 0.97 2.66
C ARG A 190 -22.43 -0.37 2.02
N GLU A 191 -22.44 -0.44 0.69
CA GLU A 191 -22.71 -1.69 -0.03
C GLU A 191 -21.68 -2.78 0.27
N VAL A 192 -20.41 -2.42 0.47
CA VAL A 192 -19.38 -3.38 0.89
C VAL A 192 -19.73 -4.01 2.24
N ILE A 193 -20.19 -3.20 3.20
CA ILE A 193 -20.60 -3.68 4.54
C ILE A 193 -21.86 -4.53 4.42
N ASP A 194 -22.89 -4.02 3.76
CA ASP A 194 -24.20 -4.68 3.62
C ASP A 194 -24.08 -6.05 2.93
N ARG A 195 -23.13 -6.18 1.99
CA ARG A 195 -22.84 -7.43 1.26
C ARG A 195 -21.75 -8.28 1.91
N GLY A 196 -21.13 -7.83 3.00
CA GLY A 196 -20.05 -8.57 3.68
C GLY A 196 -18.80 -8.79 2.82
N LEU A 197 -18.50 -7.89 1.87
CA LEU A 197 -17.35 -8.01 0.98
C LEU A 197 -16.05 -7.65 1.68
N LYS A 198 -14.97 -8.38 1.39
CA LYS A 198 -13.67 -8.20 2.05
C LYS A 198 -12.73 -7.30 1.24
N VAL A 199 -12.76 -6.00 1.54
CA VAL A 199 -11.90 -4.99 0.88
C VAL A 199 -10.59 -4.74 1.64
N ALA A 200 -10.69 -4.46 2.93
CA ALA A 200 -9.58 -4.27 3.85
C ALA A 200 -9.99 -4.86 5.22
N ASP A 201 -9.13 -4.77 6.24
CA ASP A 201 -9.61 -5.00 7.60
C ASP A 201 -10.70 -3.97 7.97
N ALA A 202 -11.60 -4.36 8.89
CA ALA A 202 -12.75 -3.55 9.26
C ALA A 202 -12.35 -2.17 9.81
N THR A 203 -11.25 -2.07 10.54
CA THR A 203 -10.79 -0.80 11.13
C THR A 203 -10.32 0.16 10.05
N ALA A 204 -9.51 -0.32 9.09
CA ALA A 204 -9.08 0.47 7.94
C ALA A 204 -10.26 0.94 7.10
N PHE A 205 -11.20 0.04 6.86
CA PHE A 205 -12.38 0.31 6.06
C PHE A 205 -13.29 1.36 6.69
N SER A 206 -13.62 1.22 7.98
CA SER A 206 -14.42 2.21 8.71
C SER A 206 -13.73 3.56 8.75
N LEU A 207 -12.40 3.60 8.96
CA LEU A 207 -11.65 4.86 8.97
C LEU A 207 -11.75 5.58 7.62
N CYS A 208 -11.68 4.86 6.50
CA CYS A 208 -11.87 5.44 5.18
C CYS A 208 -13.30 5.93 4.97
N MET A 209 -14.30 5.10 5.31
CA MET A 209 -15.73 5.44 5.18
C MET A 209 -16.08 6.71 5.96
N ASP A 210 -15.71 6.79 7.24
CA ASP A 210 -16.04 7.90 8.13
C ASP A 210 -15.43 9.23 7.68
N ASN A 211 -14.36 9.18 6.88
CA ASN A 211 -13.66 10.35 6.38
C ASN A 211 -13.84 10.57 4.86
N GLY A 212 -14.71 9.79 4.21
CA GLY A 212 -14.94 9.88 2.76
C GLY A 212 -13.67 9.63 1.92
N MET A 213 -12.72 8.85 2.43
CA MET A 213 -11.46 8.54 1.75
C MET A 213 -11.68 7.43 0.72
N PRO A 214 -11.51 7.69 -0.58
CA PRO A 214 -11.66 6.67 -1.60
C PRO A 214 -10.59 5.59 -1.49
N MET A 215 -10.97 4.35 -1.79
CA MET A 215 -10.04 3.21 -1.88
C MET A 215 -10.14 2.59 -3.27
N LEU A 216 -9.03 2.46 -3.99
CA LEU A 216 -9.00 1.78 -5.28
C LEU A 216 -8.29 0.43 -5.13
N VAL A 217 -9.02 -0.67 -5.27
CA VAL A 217 -8.46 -2.02 -5.22
C VAL A 217 -8.13 -2.48 -6.63
N PHE A 218 -6.87 -2.83 -6.89
CA PHE A 218 -6.43 -3.22 -8.22
C PHE A 218 -5.27 -4.23 -8.17
N ASN A 219 -5.02 -4.89 -9.30
CA ASN A 219 -3.93 -5.84 -9.45
C ASN A 219 -2.60 -5.14 -9.73
N LEU A 220 -1.60 -5.35 -8.88
CA LEU A 220 -0.26 -4.78 -9.03
C LEU A 220 0.60 -5.48 -10.10
N LEU A 221 0.36 -6.77 -10.33
CA LEU A 221 1.22 -7.62 -11.16
C LEU A 221 1.11 -7.29 -12.65
N THR A 222 0.05 -6.56 -13.04
CA THR A 222 -0.08 -6.04 -14.40
C THR A 222 0.75 -4.77 -14.51
N HIS A 223 1.80 -4.82 -15.34
CA HIS A 223 2.66 -3.67 -15.59
C HIS A 223 1.86 -2.44 -16.05
N GLY A 224 2.19 -1.27 -15.49
CA GLY A 224 1.53 0.00 -15.78
C GLY A 224 0.27 0.27 -14.97
N ASN A 225 -0.24 -0.70 -14.18
CA ASN A 225 -1.48 -0.48 -13.43
C ASN A 225 -1.38 0.62 -12.37
N ILE A 226 -0.20 0.88 -11.77
CA ILE A 226 -0.06 2.02 -10.85
C ILE A 226 -0.30 3.34 -11.60
N ALA A 227 0.31 3.52 -12.78
CA ALA A 227 0.10 4.71 -13.60
C ALA A 227 -1.36 4.88 -14.01
N ARG A 228 -2.00 3.80 -14.45
CA ARG A 228 -3.43 3.77 -14.83
C ARG A 228 -4.36 4.10 -13.66
N ALA A 229 -4.08 3.53 -12.47
CA ALA A 229 -4.81 3.85 -11.23
C ALA A 229 -4.73 5.34 -10.90
N VAL A 230 -3.52 5.91 -10.98
CA VAL A 230 -3.28 7.32 -10.69
C VAL A 230 -3.90 8.25 -11.74
N ALA A 231 -3.97 7.81 -12.99
CA ALA A 231 -4.67 8.50 -14.08
C ALA A 231 -6.20 8.42 -13.96
N GLY A 232 -6.74 7.67 -12.99
CA GLY A 232 -8.18 7.51 -12.81
C GLY A 232 -8.83 6.62 -13.88
N GLU A 233 -8.05 5.76 -14.55
CA GLU A 233 -8.61 4.77 -15.45
C GLU A 233 -9.48 3.77 -14.69
N LYS A 234 -10.49 3.22 -15.36
CA LYS A 234 -11.38 2.19 -14.80
C LYS A 234 -10.65 0.85 -14.72
N ILE A 235 -9.79 0.71 -13.72
CA ILE A 235 -9.12 -0.54 -13.37
C ILE A 235 -9.52 -1.01 -11.97
N GLY A 236 -9.74 -2.30 -11.83
CA GLY A 236 -10.19 -2.90 -10.59
C GLY A 236 -11.49 -2.30 -10.05
N THR A 237 -11.54 -2.01 -8.76
CA THR A 237 -12.74 -1.53 -8.07
C THR A 237 -12.47 -0.25 -7.29
N LEU A 238 -13.19 0.81 -7.63
CA LEU A 238 -13.24 2.02 -6.81
C LEU A 238 -14.28 1.85 -5.70
N VAL A 239 -13.84 2.00 -4.45
CA VAL A 239 -14.71 2.09 -3.28
C VAL A 239 -14.79 3.55 -2.85
N THR A 240 -16.00 4.11 -2.89
CA THR A 240 -16.23 5.53 -2.60
C THR A 240 -17.52 5.74 -1.84
N SER A 241 -17.88 6.99 -1.56
CA SER A 241 -19.05 7.34 -0.74
C SER A 241 -20.36 7.12 -1.47
#